data_AF-B5INL9-F1
#
_entry.id   AF-B5INL9-F1
#
_cell.length_a   1.000
_cell.length_b   1.000
_cell.length_c   1.000
_cell.angle_alpha   90.00
_cell.angle_beta   90.00
_cell.angle_gamma   90.00
#
_symmetry.space_group_name_H-M   'P 1'
#
loop_
_entity.id
_entity.type
_entity.pdbx_description
1 polymer ?
#
loop_
_entity_poly.entity_id
_entity_poly.type
_entity_poly.pdbx_seq_one_letter_code
_entity_poly.pdbx_strand_id
1 'polypeptide(L)'
;MSSLSESLWVLLLGSLLGLELIGKVPPTLHTPLMSGANAISGITVLASLTLIAQAGESPVLLLLGSLSLGFALFNVVGGFLVTDRMLAMFARKPR
;
A
#
# COMPACT_ATOMS: atom_id res chain seq x y z
N MET A 1 8.47 12.77 24.44
CA MET A 1 7.14 12.92 23.79
C MET A 1 6.41 11.59 23.99
N SER A 2 5.08 11.57 24.12
CA SER A 2 4.35 10.29 24.29
C SER A 2 4.29 9.54 22.94
N SER A 3 4.21 8.21 22.95
CA SER A 3 4.11 7.39 21.72
C SER A 3 2.95 7.81 20.80
N LEU A 4 1.83 8.23 21.39
CA LEU A 4 0.70 8.80 20.65
C LEU A 4 1.07 10.11 19.95
N SER A 5 1.78 11.01 20.63
CA SER A 5 2.20 12.28 20.04
C SER A 5 3.15 12.07 18.85
N GLU A 6 4.03 11.08 18.89
CA GLU A 6 4.92 10.72 17.78
C GLU A 6 4.12 10.23 16.56
N SER A 7 3.16 9.32 16.75
CA SER A 7 2.28 8.83 15.68
C SER A 7 1.43 9.93 15.05
N LEU A 8 0.95 10.89 15.86
CA LEU A 8 0.19 12.04 15.36
C LEU A 8 1.06 12.97 14.51
N TRP A 9 2.32 13.19 14.89
CA TRP A 9 3.27 13.94 14.08
C TRP A 9 3.55 13.25 12.74
N VAL A 10 3.73 11.92 12.74
CA VAL A 10 3.91 11.15 11.50
C VAL A 10 2.67 11.23 10.60
N LEU A 11 1.47 11.11 11.17
CA LEU A 11 0.21 11.24 10.43
C LEU A 11 0.07 12.64 9.80
N LEU A 12 0.34 13.70 10.57
CA LEU A 12 0.21 15.07 10.12
C LEU A 12 1.24 15.41 9.05
N LEU A 13 2.53 15.13 9.29
CA LEU A 13 3.57 15.45 8.32
C LEU A 13 3.49 14.56 7.07
N GLY A 14 3.15 13.28 7.23
CA GLY A 14 2.97 12.35 6.12
C GLY A 14 1.79 12.73 5.22
N SER A 15 0.65 13.15 5.79
CA SER A 15 -0.50 13.61 5.00
C SER A 15 -0.24 14.92 4.25
N LEU A 16 0.43 15.89 4.88
CA LEU A 16 0.86 17.13 4.21
C LEU A 16 1.84 16.85 3.07
N LEU A 17 2.80 15.95 3.28
CA LEU A 17 3.71 15.51 2.23
C LEU A 17 2.96 14.87 1.06
N GLY A 18 1.97 14.02 1.34
CA GLY A 18 1.13 13.40 0.30
C GLY A 18 0.40 14.43 -0.57
N LEU A 19 -0.18 15.46 0.04
CA LEU A 19 -0.83 16.57 -0.67
C LEU A 19 0.14 17.30 -1.61
N GLU A 20 1.31 17.66 -1.11
CA GLU A 20 2.32 18.41 -1.87
C GLU A 20 2.92 17.59 -3.03
N LEU A 21 3.11 16.28 -2.83
CA LEU A 21 3.64 15.38 -3.85
C LEU A 21 2.62 15.15 -4.97
N ILE A 22 1.37 14.81 -4.62
CA ILE A 22 0.32 14.52 -5.61
C ILE A 22 -0.02 15.77 -6.43
N GLY A 23 -0.02 16.96 -5.81
CA GLY A 23 -0.28 18.22 -6.51
C GLY A 23 0.72 18.56 -7.62
N LYS A 24 1.88 17.89 -7.67
CA LYS A 24 2.93 18.11 -8.67
C LYS A 24 2.97 17.04 -9.77
N VAL A 25 2.08 16.05 -9.72
CA VAL A 25 2.02 14.99 -10.74
C VAL A 25 1.30 15.51 -11.99
N PRO A 26 1.84 15.33 -13.20
CA PRO A 26 1.15 15.75 -14.43
C PRO A 26 -0.13 14.92 -14.67
N PRO A 27 -1.17 15.49 -15.29
CA PRO A 27 -2.45 14.81 -15.53
C PRO A 27 -2.35 13.47 -16.26
N THR A 28 -1.35 13.32 -17.13
CA THR A 28 -1.10 12.09 -17.88
C THR A 28 -0.75 10.89 -16.99
N LEU A 29 -0.30 11.13 -15.75
CA LEU A 29 0.08 10.09 -14.80
C LEU A 29 -0.97 9.85 -13.71
N HIS A 30 -2.14 10.49 -13.74
CA HIS A 30 -3.15 10.31 -12.68
C HIS A 30 -3.68 8.87 -12.57
N THR A 31 -3.87 8.19 -13.70
CA THR A 31 -4.30 6.78 -13.72
C THR A 31 -3.22 5.82 -13.23
N PRO A 32 -1.96 5.91 -13.71
CA PRO A 32 -0.85 5.17 -13.12
C PRO A 32 -0.65 5.48 -11.63
N LEU A 33 -0.79 6.75 -11.21
CA LEU A 33 -0.68 7.18 -9.82
C LEU A 33 -1.78 6.56 -8.95
N MET A 34 -3.03 6.54 -9.43
CA MET A 34 -4.15 5.89 -8.75
C MET A 34 -3.89 4.39 -8.55
N SER A 35 -3.40 3.71 -9.60
CA SER A 35 -3.00 2.30 -9.52
C SER A 35 -1.85 2.09 -8.52
N GLY A 36 -0.83 2.95 -8.56
CA GLY A 36 0.33 2.88 -7.66
C GLY A 36 -0.05 3.11 -6.20
N ALA A 37 -0.91 4.09 -5.92
CA ALA A 37 -1.44 4.33 -4.57
C ALA A 37 -2.24 3.12 -4.05
N ASN A 38 -2.99 2.45 -4.93
CA ASN A 38 -3.67 1.21 -4.59
C ASN A 38 -2.70 0.04 -4.32
N ALA A 39 -1.54 -0.02 -4.98
CA ALA A 39 -0.51 -1.02 -4.68
C ALA A 39 0.16 -0.75 -3.32
N ILE A 40 0.40 0.52 -2.99
CA ILE A 40 1.02 0.95 -1.72
C ILE A 40 0.10 0.66 -0.52
N SER A 41 -1.22 0.77 -0.69
CA SER A 41 -2.18 0.44 0.39
C SER A 41 -2.11 -1.04 0.82
N GLY A 42 -1.48 -1.89 0.01
CA GLY A 42 -1.13 -3.26 0.34
C GLY A 42 -0.12 -3.43 1.48
N ILE A 43 0.36 -2.34 2.10
CA ILE A 43 1.07 -2.37 3.40
C ILE A 43 0.28 -3.12 4.50
N THR A 44 -1.03 -3.30 4.31
CA THR A 44 -1.88 -4.18 5.13
C THR A 44 -1.33 -5.60 5.29
N VAL A 45 -0.44 -6.09 4.41
CA VAL A 45 0.30 -7.35 4.60
C VAL A 45 0.98 -7.39 5.97
N LEU A 46 1.57 -6.27 6.42
CA LEU A 46 2.20 -6.19 7.74
C LEU A 46 1.19 -6.41 8.87
N ALA A 47 0.00 -5.82 8.74
CA ALA A 47 -1.08 -6.02 9.71
C ALA A 47 -1.52 -7.49 9.73
N SER A 48 -1.72 -8.12 8.57
CA SER A 48 -2.07 -9.54 8.47
C SER A 48 -1.02 -10.43 9.14
N LEU A 49 0.27 -10.17 8.91
CA LEU A 49 1.35 -10.92 9.54
C LEU A 49 1.35 -10.76 11.07
N THR A 50 1.14 -9.53 11.57
CA THR A 50 1.05 -9.30 13.02
C THR A 50 -0.15 -9.99 13.66
N LEU A 51 -1.30 -10.02 12.97
CA LEU A 51 -2.50 -10.71 13.45
C LEU A 51 -2.30 -12.22 13.51
N ILE A 52 -1.66 -12.82 12.49
CA ILE A 52 -1.32 -14.24 12.50
C ILE A 52 -0.35 -14.55 13.65
N ALA A 53 0.68 -13.72 13.84
CA ALA A 53 1.65 -13.91 14.92
C ALA A 53 1.03 -13.83 16.32
N GLN A 54 -0.04 -13.03 16.48
CA GLN A 54 -0.76 -12.87 17.75
C GLN A 54 -1.93 -13.84 17.92
N ALA A 55 -2.28 -14.61 16.90
CA ALA A 55 -3.46 -15.49 16.91
C ALA A 55 -3.37 -16.65 17.92
N GLY A 56 -2.16 -17.02 18.36
CA GLY A 56 -1.94 -18.15 19.25
C GLY A 56 -2.46 -19.46 18.65
N GLU A 57 -3.13 -20.27 19.48
CA GLU A 57 -3.73 -21.55 19.06
C GLU A 57 -5.17 -21.41 18.56
N SER A 58 -5.72 -20.19 18.45
CA SER A 58 -7.10 -20.00 18.02
C SER A 58 -7.26 -20.27 16.52
N PRO A 59 -7.95 -21.36 16.12
CA PRO A 59 -8.07 -21.73 14.71
C PRO A 59 -8.85 -20.68 13.91
N VAL A 60 -9.78 -19.98 14.54
CA VAL A 60 -10.57 -18.91 13.91
C VAL A 60 -9.69 -17.71 13.58
N LEU A 61 -8.84 -17.28 14.52
CA LEU A 61 -7.94 -16.14 14.31
C LEU A 61 -6.87 -16.46 13.27
N LEU A 62 -6.34 -17.69 13.26
CA LEU A 62 -5.40 -18.16 12.24
C LEU A 62 -6.04 -18.17 10.85
N LEU A 63 -7.29 -18.62 10.73
CA LEU A 63 -8.03 -18.63 9.47
C LEU A 63 -8.26 -17.19 8.95
N LEU A 64 -8.74 -16.29 9.81
CA LEU A 64 -8.97 -14.89 9.45
C LEU A 64 -7.68 -14.16 9.08
N GLY A 65 -6.60 -14.39 9.84
CA GLY A 65 -5.27 -13.87 9.54
C GLY A 65 -4.75 -14.36 8.19
N SER A 66 -4.93 -15.65 7.89
CA SER A 66 -4.53 -16.24 6.61
C SER A 66 -5.33 -15.67 5.43
N LEU A 67 -6.65 -15.49 5.58
CA LEU A 67 -7.49 -14.85 4.57
C LEU A 67 -7.11 -13.38 4.37
N SER A 68 -6.87 -12.65 5.46
CA SER A 68 -6.40 -11.26 5.43
C SER A 68 -5.08 -11.15 4.66
N LEU A 69 -4.12 -12.06 4.92
CA LEU A 69 -2.86 -12.12 4.21
C LEU A 69 -3.06 -12.40 2.71
N GLY A 70 -3.95 -13.33 2.36
CA GLY A 70 -4.29 -13.61 0.97
C GLY A 70 -4.83 -12.39 0.22
N PHE A 71 -5.74 -11.64 0.82
CA PHE A 71 -6.26 -10.40 0.23
C PHE A 71 -5.21 -9.30 0.14
N ALA A 72 -4.38 -9.15 1.18
CA ALA A 72 -3.31 -8.15 1.19
C ALA A 72 -2.26 -8.45 0.11
N LEU A 73 -1.87 -9.72 -0.06
CA LEU A 73 -0.99 -10.15 -1.14
C LEU A 73 -1.61 -9.93 -2.52
N PHE A 74 -2.90 -10.24 -2.70
CA PHE A 74 -3.60 -9.97 -3.95
C PHE A 74 -3.57 -8.47 -4.32
N ASN A 75 -3.79 -7.59 -3.33
CA ASN A 75 -3.72 -6.15 -3.52
C ASN A 75 -2.30 -5.68 -3.89
N VAL A 76 -1.26 -6.09 -3.15
CA VAL A 76 0.14 -5.73 -3.45
C VAL A 76 0.56 -6.23 -4.83
N VAL A 77 0.43 -7.53 -5.08
CA VAL A 77 0.91 -8.16 -6.31
C VAL A 77 0.12 -7.64 -7.52
N GLY A 78 -1.21 -7.65 -7.44
CA GLY A 78 -2.07 -7.14 -8.50
C GLY A 78 -1.83 -5.65 -8.77
N GLY A 79 -1.72 -4.84 -7.71
CA GLY A 79 -1.47 -3.42 -7.79
C GLY A 79 -0.15 -3.09 -8.49
N PHE A 80 0.95 -3.73 -8.10
CA PHE A 80 2.25 -3.49 -8.72
C PHE A 80 2.32 -4.01 -10.16
N LEU A 81 1.73 -5.17 -10.47
CA LEU A 81 1.68 -5.69 -11.85
C LEU A 81 0.91 -4.76 -12.80
N VAL A 82 -0.22 -4.24 -12.36
CA VAL A 82 -1.02 -3.30 -13.17
C VAL A 82 -0.28 -1.97 -13.33
N THR A 83 0.31 -1.45 -12.23
CA THR A 83 1.07 -0.19 -12.27
C THR A 83 2.27 -0.29 -13.19
N ASP A 84 3.01 -1.39 -13.17
CA ASP A 84 4.14 -1.65 -14.08
C ASP A 84 3.71 -1.64 -15.55
N ARG A 85 2.62 -2.35 -15.89
CA ARG A 85 2.03 -2.32 -17.24
C ARG A 85 1.60 -0.92 -17.66
N MET A 86 1.07 -0.12 -16.73
CA MET A 86 0.69 1.26 -17.01
C MET A 86 1.90 2.14 -17.28
N LEU A 87 2.96 2.02 -16.48
CA LEU A 87 4.19 2.79 -16.64
C LEU A 87 4.99 2.38 -17.87
N ALA A 88 4.93 1.11 -18.27
CA ALA A 88 5.56 0.61 -19.49
C ALA A 88 5.05 1.32 -20.76
N MET A 89 3.82 1.87 -20.75
CA MET A 89 3.28 2.66 -21.86
C MET A 89 4.01 4.01 -22.07
N PHE A 90 4.73 4.49 -21.06
CA PHE A 90 5.55 5.70 -21.13
C PHE A 90 7.03 5.40 -21.46
N ALA A 91 7.42 4.11 -21.49
CA ALA A 91 8.76 3.73 -21.86
C ALA A 91 9.02 4.02 -23.35
N ARG A 92 10.15 4.65 -23.67
CA ARG A 92 10.57 4.80 -25.06
C ARG A 92 10.83 3.42 -25.65
N LYS A 93 10.31 3.17 -26.86
CA LYS A 93 10.57 1.95 -27.62
C LYS A 93 12.10 1.77 -27.75
N PRO A 94 12.67 0.62 -27.33
CA PRO A 94 14.07 0.34 -27.59
C PRO A 94 14.28 0.33 -29.11
N ARG A 95 15.33 1.03 -29.57
CA ARG A 95 15.72 1.06 -30.98
C ARG A 95 16.23 -0.30 -31.42
#